data_AF-A0A4S4AVW4-F1
#
_entry.id   AF-A0A4S4AVW4-F1
#
_cell.length_a   1.000
_cell.length_b   1.000
_cell.length_c   1.000
_cell.angle_alpha   90.00
_cell.angle_beta   90.00
_cell.angle_gamma   90.00
#
_symmetry.space_group_name_H-M   'P 1'
#
loop_
_entity.id
_entity.type
_entity.pdbx_description
1 polymer ?
#
loop_
_entity_poly.entity_id
_entity_poly.type
_entity_poly.pdbx_seq_one_letter_code
_entity_poly.pdbx_strand_id
1 'polypeptide(L)'
;MSLPERLKAVRAALGLTQKEFAAQSGVSPRGYQGYEDGRSVPGGEAIEGLVRAGVNANWLLTGEGPMLRSELEEAAVWRARAGQLQADLDAAAQAIPLNETAMRAIIIGVLEDPRYSGAEADRIAARAVQLYRRALDDRLITATGVGEGKNKAA
;
A
#
# COMPACT_ATOMS: atom_id res chain seq x y z
N MET A 1 14.35 11.28 27.14
CA MET A 1 15.77 11.05 26.82
C MET A 1 16.38 12.31 26.26
N SER A 2 17.57 12.66 26.73
CA SER A 2 18.44 13.72 26.22
C SER A 2 19.17 13.28 24.95
N LEU A 3 19.82 14.22 24.25
CA LEU A 3 20.60 13.94 23.05
C LEU A 3 21.76 12.94 23.29
N PRO A 4 22.57 13.07 24.37
CA PRO A 4 23.61 12.08 24.68
C PRO A 4 23.07 10.66 24.89
N GLU A 5 21.92 10.54 25.58
CA GLU A 5 21.25 9.25 25.79
C GLU A 5 20.76 8.63 24.48
N ARG A 6 20.26 9.45 23.54
CA ARG A 6 19.82 8.96 22.22
C ARG A 6 20.98 8.51 21.34
N LEU A 7 22.13 9.22 21.38
CA LEU A 7 23.35 8.77 20.68
C LEU A 7 23.83 7.42 21.21
N LYS A 8 23.87 7.27 22.54
CA LYS A 8 24.20 5.99 23.18
C LYS A 8 23.23 4.88 22.81
N ALA A 9 21.93 5.18 22.79
CA ALA A 9 20.89 4.22 22.44
C ALA A 9 20.99 3.75 21.00
N VAL A 10 21.18 4.64 20.02
CA VAL A 10 21.27 4.22 18.61
C VAL A 10 22.53 3.43 18.32
N ARG A 11 23.67 3.82 18.90
CA ARG A 11 24.89 3.02 18.80
C ARG A 11 24.70 1.62 19.38
N ALA A 12 24.07 1.53 20.55
CA ALA A 12 23.80 0.24 21.21
C ALA A 12 22.84 -0.63 20.39
N ALA A 13 21.80 -0.04 19.79
CA ALA A 13 20.88 -0.74 18.90
C ALA A 13 21.58 -1.32 17.65
N LEU A 14 22.61 -0.63 17.16
CA LEU A 14 23.47 -1.11 16.06
C LEU A 14 24.53 -2.14 16.50
N GLY A 15 24.66 -2.41 17.81
CA GLY A 15 25.64 -3.36 18.34
C GLY A 15 27.10 -2.89 18.23
N LEU A 16 27.33 -1.58 18.08
CA LEU A 16 28.67 -1.03 17.79
C LEU A 16 29.34 -0.45 19.04
N THR A 17 30.67 -0.55 19.05
CA THR A 17 31.50 0.23 19.97
C THR A 17 31.52 1.71 19.58
N GLN A 18 31.89 2.59 20.51
CA GLN A 18 32.02 4.03 20.22
C GLN A 18 33.01 4.30 19.07
N LYS A 19 34.10 3.52 18.99
CA LYS A 19 35.11 3.66 17.95
C LYS A 19 34.58 3.26 16.58
N GLU A 20 33.86 2.14 16.48
CA GLU A 20 33.29 1.66 15.22
C GLU A 20 32.23 2.62 14.70
N PHE A 21 31.35 3.10 15.58
CA PHE A 21 30.28 3.98 15.16
C PHE A 21 30.79 5.40 14.81
N ALA A 22 31.82 5.89 15.51
CA ALA A 22 32.53 7.09 15.11
C ALA A 22 33.14 6.95 13.70
N ALA A 23 33.82 5.83 13.42
CA ALA A 23 34.37 5.54 12.10
C ALA A 23 33.28 5.46 11.01
N GLN A 24 32.16 4.78 11.29
CA GLN A 24 31.03 4.66 10.36
C GLN A 24 30.36 6.00 10.05
N SER A 25 30.20 6.85 11.07
CA SER A 25 29.61 8.19 10.91
C SER A 25 30.58 9.25 10.40
N GLY A 26 31.88 8.93 10.26
CA GLY A 26 32.92 9.89 9.89
C GLY A 26 33.25 10.91 10.98
N VAL A 27 32.80 10.67 12.21
CA VAL A 27 33.08 11.51 13.39
C VAL A 27 34.39 11.04 14.04
N SER A 28 35.18 11.96 14.60
CA SER A 28 36.35 11.54 15.38
C SER A 28 35.93 10.74 16.64
N PRO A 29 36.66 9.68 17.05
CA PRO A 29 36.29 8.91 18.24
C PRO A 29 36.18 9.75 19.51
N ARG A 30 37.07 10.74 19.69
CA ARG A 30 37.02 11.70 20.81
C ARG A 30 35.78 12.60 20.75
N GLY A 31 35.42 13.07 19.56
CA GLY A 31 34.21 13.88 19.35
C GLY A 31 32.96 13.07 19.69
N TYR A 32 32.84 11.86 19.15
CA TYR A 32 31.70 10.99 19.40
C TYR A 32 31.55 10.65 20.90
N GLN A 33 32.65 10.30 21.58
CA GLN A 33 32.66 10.10 23.03
C GLN A 33 32.22 11.37 23.78
N GLY A 34 32.70 12.54 23.36
CA GLY A 34 32.28 13.83 23.92
C GLY A 34 30.78 14.10 23.75
N TYR A 35 30.15 13.59 22.70
CA TYR A 35 28.71 13.70 22.50
C TYR A 35 27.91 12.78 23.42
N GLU A 36 28.31 11.51 23.55
CA GLU A 36 27.65 10.56 24.47
C GLU A 36 27.81 10.93 25.95
N ASP A 37 28.91 11.59 26.29
CA ASP A 37 29.16 12.07 27.66
C ASP A 37 28.53 13.45 27.91
N GLY A 38 27.90 14.07 26.92
CA GLY A 38 27.26 15.39 27.03
C GLY A 38 28.25 16.57 27.19
N ARG A 39 29.55 16.35 26.97
CA ARG A 39 30.58 17.42 27.02
C ARG A 39 30.53 18.35 25.83
N SER A 40 29.95 17.91 24.72
CA SER A 40 29.81 18.69 23.49
C SER A 40 28.54 18.31 22.74
N VAL A 41 28.07 19.20 21.88
CA VAL A 41 26.89 18.97 21.04
C VAL A 41 27.34 18.74 19.59
N PRO A 42 26.85 17.69 18.90
CA PRO A 42 27.17 17.47 17.50
C PRO A 42 26.70 18.63 16.62
N GLY A 43 27.60 19.16 15.80
CA GLY A 43 27.29 20.15 14.77
C GLY A 43 26.68 19.53 13.52
N GLY A 44 26.34 20.36 12.53
CA GLY A 44 25.66 19.92 11.30
C GLY A 44 26.39 18.79 10.56
N GLU A 45 27.71 18.89 10.38
CA GLU A 45 28.51 17.85 9.71
C GLU A 45 28.48 16.50 10.45
N ALA A 46 28.50 16.53 11.79
CA ALA A 46 28.40 15.31 12.60
C ALA A 46 27.01 14.68 12.49
N ILE A 47 25.95 15.50 12.50
CA ILE A 47 24.57 15.03 12.28
C ILE A 47 24.44 14.42 10.88
N GLU A 48 24.98 15.05 9.85
CA GLU A 48 24.97 14.52 8.49
C GLU A 48 25.68 13.15 8.41
N GLY A 49 26.83 13.03 9.07
CA GLY A 49 27.57 11.78 9.20
C GLY A 49 26.76 10.66 9.89
N LEU A 50 26.06 10.98 10.98
CA LEU A 50 25.19 10.05 11.68
C LEU A 50 23.98 9.63 10.81
N VAL A 51 23.42 10.56 10.04
CA VAL A 51 22.34 10.27 9.09
C VAL A 51 22.81 9.33 7.97
N ARG A 52 24.02 9.54 7.44
CA ARG A 52 24.65 8.61 6.48
C ARG A 52 24.91 7.24 7.09
N ALA A 53 25.21 7.17 8.38
CA ALA A 53 25.34 5.91 9.13
C ALA A 53 23.99 5.23 9.45
N GLY A 54 22.86 5.78 8.97
CA GLY A 54 21.54 5.16 9.07
C GLY A 54 20.67 5.68 10.21
N VAL A 55 21.10 6.69 10.96
CA VAL A 55 20.32 7.30 12.05
C VAL A 55 19.24 8.21 11.48
N ASN A 56 18.01 8.14 12.02
CA ASN A 56 16.98 9.11 11.71
C ASN A 56 17.25 10.44 12.47
N ALA A 57 17.47 11.53 11.72
CA ALA A 57 17.72 12.85 12.29
C ALA A 57 16.58 13.35 13.19
N ASN A 58 15.32 13.09 12.82
CA ASN A 58 14.18 13.53 13.62
C ASN A 58 14.23 12.88 15.00
N TRP A 59 14.33 11.55 15.04
CA TRP A 59 14.43 10.82 16.30
C TRP A 59 15.66 11.24 17.10
N LEU A 60 16.81 11.45 16.45
CA LEU A 60 18.01 11.90 17.14
C LEU A 60 17.83 13.28 17.82
N LEU A 61 17.08 14.20 17.21
CA LEU A 61 16.91 15.57 17.72
C LEU A 61 15.72 15.70 18.69
N THR A 62 14.61 15.01 18.43
CA THR A 62 13.36 15.15 19.19
C THR A 62 13.07 13.95 20.09
N GLY A 63 13.57 12.76 19.74
CA GLY A 63 13.19 11.49 20.34
C GLY A 63 11.91 10.89 19.77
N GLU A 64 11.33 11.48 18.72
CA GLU A 64 10.07 11.05 18.14
C GLU A 64 10.27 10.24 16.85
N GLY A 65 9.43 9.22 16.68
CA GLY A 65 9.41 8.36 15.50
C GLY A 65 10.46 7.23 15.56
N PRO A 66 10.72 6.57 14.42
CA PRO A 66 11.68 5.46 14.34
C PRO A 66 13.11 5.92 14.54
N MET A 67 13.93 5.09 15.18
CA MET A 67 15.32 5.40 15.50
C MET A 67 16.21 5.37 14.26
N LEU A 68 15.98 4.35 13.42
CA LEU A 68 16.77 4.11 12.21
C LEU A 68 16.00 4.59 10.97
N ARG A 69 16.76 4.94 9.94
CA ARG A 69 16.19 5.30 8.64
C ARG A 69 15.51 4.13 7.95
N SER A 70 16.03 2.92 8.09
CA SER A 70 15.42 1.71 7.53
C SER A 70 14.01 1.50 8.09
N GLU A 71 13.83 1.66 9.39
CA GLU A 71 12.51 1.54 10.04
C GLU A 71 11.54 2.62 9.54
N LEU A 72 12.02 3.85 9.33
CA LEU A 72 11.22 4.93 8.75
C LEU A 72 10.80 4.62 7.29
N GLU A 73 11.71 4.09 6.50
CA GLU A 73 11.49 3.71 5.11
C GLU A 73 10.51 2.53 5.02
N GLU A 74 10.68 1.50 5.84
CA GLU A 74 9.73 0.38 5.97
C GLU A 74 8.33 0.85 6.36
N ALA A 75 8.23 1.73 7.38
CA ALA A 75 6.96 2.31 7.77
C ALA A 75 6.32 3.16 6.66
N ALA A 76 7.10 3.80 5.81
CA ALA A 76 6.59 4.53 4.64
C ALA A 76 6.03 3.58 3.57
N VAL A 77 6.72 2.48 3.27
CA VAL A 77 6.26 1.45 2.34
C VAL A 77 4.95 0.83 2.82
N TRP A 78 4.87 0.46 4.10
CA TRP A 78 3.64 -0.11 4.67
C TRP A 78 2.46 0.87 4.59
N ARG A 79 2.68 2.14 4.89
CA ARG A 79 1.63 3.17 4.78
C ARG A 79 1.14 3.34 3.34
N ALA A 80 2.06 3.39 2.37
CA ALA A 80 1.69 3.49 0.96
C ALA A 80 0.87 2.28 0.50
N ARG A 81 1.30 1.07 0.88
CA ARG A 81 0.60 -0.17 0.55
C ARG A 81 -0.79 -0.23 1.19
N ALA A 82 -0.92 0.17 2.45
CA ALA A 82 -2.21 0.22 3.13
C ALA A 82 -3.18 1.18 2.43
N GLY A 83 -2.69 2.35 2.00
CA GLY A 83 -3.49 3.30 1.20
C GLY A 83 -3.98 2.71 -0.11
N GLN A 84 -3.10 2.01 -0.84
CA GLN A 84 -3.49 1.34 -2.09
C GLN A 84 -4.52 0.23 -1.84
N LEU A 85 -4.29 -0.63 -0.84
CA LEU A 85 -5.22 -1.70 -0.49
C LEU A 85 -6.61 -1.14 -0.14
N GLN A 86 -6.66 -0.05 0.62
CA GLN A 86 -7.93 0.58 0.94
C GLN A 86 -8.66 1.07 -0.32
N ALA A 87 -7.94 1.72 -1.25
CA ALA A 87 -8.52 2.15 -2.52
C ALA A 87 -9.04 0.96 -3.36
N ASP A 88 -8.29 -0.14 -3.39
CA ASP A 88 -8.68 -1.37 -4.11
C ASP A 88 -9.93 -2.00 -3.48
N LEU A 89 -10.02 -2.03 -2.15
CA LEU A 89 -11.19 -2.52 -1.42
C LEU A 89 -12.41 -1.62 -1.65
N ASP A 90 -12.24 -0.31 -1.62
CA ASP A 90 -13.31 0.64 -1.89
C ASP A 90 -13.82 0.52 -3.33
N ALA A 91 -12.91 0.34 -4.29
CA ALA A 91 -13.27 0.09 -5.69
C ALA A 91 -14.00 -1.25 -5.85
N ALA A 92 -13.55 -2.31 -5.17
CA ALA A 92 -14.20 -3.61 -5.19
C ALA A 92 -15.58 -3.58 -4.53
N ALA A 93 -15.76 -2.85 -3.43
CA ALA A 93 -17.04 -2.68 -2.77
C ALA A 93 -18.06 -1.91 -3.63
N GLN A 94 -17.59 -1.00 -4.48
CA GLN A 94 -18.42 -0.24 -5.43
C GLN A 94 -18.67 -1.00 -6.74
N ALA A 95 -17.90 -2.06 -7.04
CA ALA A 95 -18.11 -2.87 -8.22
C ALA A 95 -19.43 -3.65 -8.09
N ILE A 96 -20.29 -3.53 -9.11
CA ILE A 96 -21.50 -4.34 -9.22
C ILE A 96 -21.04 -5.77 -9.54
N PRO A 97 -21.26 -6.78 -8.66
CA PRO A 97 -20.87 -8.15 -8.97
C PRO A 97 -21.59 -8.64 -10.24
N LEU A 98 -20.88 -9.42 -11.05
CA LEU A 98 -21.47 -10.09 -12.20
C LEU A 98 -22.40 -11.18 -11.68
N ASN A 99 -23.68 -11.11 -12.02
CA ASN A 99 -24.62 -12.18 -11.81
C ASN A 99 -24.28 -13.32 -12.78
N GLU A 100 -23.42 -14.21 -12.32
CA GLU A 100 -22.88 -15.32 -13.12
C GLU A 100 -24.00 -16.22 -13.67
N THR A 101 -25.03 -16.48 -12.87
CA THR A 101 -26.19 -17.28 -13.29
C THR A 101 -26.90 -16.64 -14.48
N ALA A 102 -27.17 -15.34 -14.40
CA ALA A 102 -27.80 -14.59 -15.49
C ALA A 102 -26.90 -14.52 -16.73
N MET A 103 -25.60 -14.24 -16.54
CA MET A 103 -24.65 -14.17 -17.66
C MET A 103 -24.52 -15.53 -18.36
N ARG A 104 -24.42 -16.63 -17.60
CA ARG A 104 -24.38 -17.98 -18.15
C ARG A 104 -25.63 -18.33 -18.93
N ALA A 105 -26.81 -18.02 -18.39
CA ALA A 105 -28.07 -18.24 -19.10
C ALA A 105 -28.15 -17.45 -20.41
N ILE A 106 -27.67 -16.19 -20.39
CA ILE A 106 -27.61 -15.35 -21.58
C ILE A 106 -26.64 -15.94 -22.63
N ILE A 107 -25.44 -16.36 -22.21
CA ILE A 107 -24.46 -16.97 -23.12
C ILE A 107 -25.02 -18.24 -23.77
N ILE A 108 -25.61 -19.13 -22.97
CA ILE A 108 -26.25 -20.35 -23.49
C ILE A 108 -27.35 -19.99 -24.50
N GLY A 109 -28.22 -19.02 -24.18
CA GLY A 109 -29.26 -18.58 -25.11
C GLY A 109 -28.73 -17.97 -26.41
N VAL A 110 -27.58 -17.29 -26.38
CA VAL A 110 -26.93 -16.80 -27.61
C VAL A 110 -26.34 -17.95 -28.43
N LEU A 111 -25.74 -18.95 -27.77
CA LEU A 111 -25.15 -20.12 -28.44
C LEU A 111 -26.21 -21.02 -29.08
N GLU A 112 -27.38 -21.14 -28.45
CA GLU A 112 -28.51 -21.93 -28.96
C GLU A 112 -29.30 -21.20 -30.07
N ASP A 113 -29.10 -19.90 -30.25
CA ASP A 113 -29.76 -19.12 -31.31
C ASP A 113 -29.13 -19.45 -32.69
N PRO A 114 -29.90 -20.01 -33.63
CA PRO A 114 -29.38 -20.42 -34.94
C PRO A 114 -28.71 -19.29 -35.73
N ARG A 115 -29.04 -18.03 -35.45
CA ARG A 115 -28.42 -16.84 -36.08
C ARG A 115 -26.94 -16.67 -35.74
N TYR A 116 -26.47 -17.32 -34.68
CA TYR A 116 -25.09 -17.30 -34.21
C TYR A 116 -24.37 -18.63 -34.46
N SER A 117 -24.99 -19.57 -35.17
CA SER A 117 -24.32 -20.82 -35.59
C SER A 117 -23.09 -20.50 -36.45
N GLY A 118 -21.93 -21.01 -36.05
CA GLY A 118 -20.64 -20.74 -36.71
C GLY A 118 -20.12 -19.31 -36.55
N ALA A 119 -20.74 -18.48 -35.70
CA ALA A 119 -20.24 -17.14 -35.41
C ALA A 119 -18.93 -17.19 -34.62
N GLU A 120 -18.06 -16.21 -34.84
CA GLU A 120 -16.84 -16.03 -34.06
C GLU A 120 -17.16 -15.75 -32.58
N ALA A 121 -16.25 -16.18 -31.70
CA ALA A 121 -16.40 -16.04 -30.25
C ALA A 121 -16.63 -14.58 -29.83
N ASP A 122 -15.94 -13.62 -30.46
CA ASP A 122 -16.09 -12.19 -30.16
C ASP A 122 -17.50 -11.67 -30.45
N ARG A 123 -18.15 -12.16 -31.52
CA ARG A 123 -19.51 -11.78 -31.87
C ARG A 123 -20.52 -12.32 -30.85
N ILE A 124 -20.32 -13.54 -30.37
CA ILE A 124 -21.14 -14.17 -29.34
C ILE A 124 -20.97 -13.41 -28.00
N ALA A 125 -19.73 -13.11 -27.62
CA ALA A 125 -19.41 -12.38 -26.40
C ALA A 125 -20.01 -10.97 -26.41
N ALA A 126 -19.84 -10.22 -27.51
CA ALA A 126 -20.41 -8.88 -27.67
C ALA A 126 -21.94 -8.89 -27.51
N ARG A 127 -22.61 -9.91 -28.07
CA ARG A 127 -24.06 -10.06 -27.93
C ARG A 127 -24.47 -10.39 -26.49
N ALA A 128 -23.77 -11.31 -25.83
CA ALA A 128 -24.06 -11.67 -24.44
C ALA A 128 -23.93 -10.46 -23.50
N VAL A 129 -22.86 -9.66 -23.65
CA VAL A 129 -22.67 -8.43 -22.87
C VAL A 129 -23.80 -7.42 -23.13
N GLN A 130 -24.22 -7.25 -24.38
CA GLN A 130 -25.32 -6.35 -24.73
C GLN A 130 -26.64 -6.78 -24.07
N LEU A 131 -26.97 -8.08 -24.11
CA LEU A 131 -28.18 -8.62 -23.48
C LEU A 131 -28.13 -8.49 -21.96
N TYR A 132 -26.96 -8.72 -21.36
CA TYR A 132 -26.77 -8.59 -19.92
C TYR A 132 -26.98 -7.15 -19.43
N ARG A 133 -26.40 -6.17 -20.13
CA ARG A 133 -26.62 -4.74 -19.82
C ARG A 133 -28.09 -4.35 -19.94
N ARG A 134 -28.75 -4.79 -21.01
CA ARG A 134 -30.19 -4.54 -21.18
C ARG A 134 -31.02 -5.18 -20.07
N ALA A 135 -30.68 -6.40 -19.64
CA ALA A 135 -31.38 -7.07 -18.55
C ALA A 135 -31.23 -6.33 -17.21
N LEU A 136 -30.05 -5.74 -16.94
CA LEU A 136 -29.86 -4.84 -15.79
C LEU A 136 -30.70 -3.56 -15.93
N ASP A 137 -30.65 -2.91 -17.09
CA ASP A 137 -31.42 -1.69 -17.36
C ASP A 137 -32.91 -1.94 -17.16
N ASP A 138 -33.42 -3.06 -17.66
CA ASP A 138 -34.83 -3.47 -17.55
C ASP A 138 -35.21 -4.03 -16.16
N ARG A 139 -34.24 -4.09 -15.23
CA ARG A 139 -34.37 -4.66 -13.89
C ARG A 139 -34.85 -6.12 -13.90
N LEU A 140 -34.52 -6.88 -14.94
CA LEU A 140 -34.82 -8.31 -15.04
C LEU A 140 -33.81 -9.15 -14.25
N ILE A 141 -32.61 -8.60 -14.01
CA ILE A 141 -31.57 -9.19 -13.18
C ILE A 141 -31.03 -8.11 -12.24
N THR A 142 -30.51 -8.54 -11.10
CA THR A 142 -29.70 -7.72 -10.19
C THR A 142 -28.28 -8.26 -10.16
N ALA A 143 -27.40 -7.57 -9.44
CA ALA A 143 -26.01 -7.99 -9.25
C ALA A 143 -25.88 -9.38 -8.60
N THR A 144 -26.89 -9.83 -7.86
CA THR A 144 -26.85 -11.07 -7.06
C THR A 144 -28.04 -12.00 -7.29
N GLY A 145 -28.99 -11.68 -8.18
CA GLY A 145 -30.19 -12.48 -8.35
C GLY A 145 -31.13 -12.03 -9.47
N VAL A 146 -32.36 -12.53 -9.44
CA VAL A 146 -33.41 -12.19 -10.42
C VAL A 146 -34.04 -10.86 -10.02
N GLY A 147 -34.25 -9.98 -10.99
CA GLY A 147 -34.93 -8.71 -10.78
C GLY A 147 -36.43 -8.80 -11.02
N GLU A 148 -37.19 -7.84 -10.48
CA GLU A 148 -38.66 -7.85 -10.55
C GLU A 148 -39.23 -7.40 -11.91
N GLY A 149 -38.38 -6.82 -12.75
CA GLY A 149 -38.75 -6.23 -14.04
C GLY A 149 -39.46 -4.89 -13.89
N LYS A 150 -39.17 -3.94 -14.78
CA LYS A 150 -39.82 -2.60 -14.79
C LYS A 150 -41.35 -2.62 -14.88
N ASN A 151 -41.96 -3.72 -15.35
CA ASN A 151 -43.40 -3.82 -15.63
C ASN A 151 -44.25 -4.42 -14.50
N LYS A 152 -43.68 -4.81 -13.34
CA LYS A 152 -44.46 -5.33 -12.20
C LYS A 152 -44.87 -4.29 -11.17
N ALA A 153 -44.49 -3.03 -11.34
CA ALA A 153 -44.78 -1.93 -10.40
C ALA A 153 -45.91 -0.99 -10.83
N ALA A 154 -46.78 -1.43 -11.77
CA ALA A 154 -47.95 -0.68 -12.24
C ALA A 154 -49.25 -1.41 -11.90
#